data_AF-A0A925TSK1-F1
#
_entry.id   AF-A0A925TSK1-F1
#
_cell.length_a   1.000
_cell.length_b   1.000
_cell.length_c   1.000
_cell.angle_alpha   90.00
_cell.angle_beta   90.00
_cell.angle_gamma   90.00
#
_symmetry.space_group_name_H-M   'P 1'
#
loop_
_entity.id
_entity.type
_entity.pdbx_description
1 polymer ?
#
loop_
_entity_poly.entity_id
_entity_poly.type
_entity_poly.pdbx_seq_one_letter_code
_entity_poly.pdbx_strand_id
1 'polypeptide(L)'
;MQLWERVFNGIRKYYSYTESGMAKVIEEEHKHKYMNNLIDISDQIIAANPNFIDEVKKSETGCWMDQVYGTHTCAICDFIDDCPIKLQEDFEAFRREEAAQAAIAATVNLQHKAGDDPSGER
;
A
#
# COMPACT_ATOMS: atom_id res chain seq x y z
N MET A 1 -0.24 -37.66 22.31
CA MET A 1 -0.12 -38.22 20.94
C MET A 1 -1.24 -37.76 19.99
N GLN A 2 -2.51 -37.71 20.40
CA GLN A 2 -3.64 -37.35 19.51
C GLN A 2 -3.61 -35.92 18.90
N LEU A 3 -3.00 -34.95 19.57
CA LEU A 3 -2.92 -33.57 19.05
C LEU A 3 -1.95 -33.45 17.87
N TRP A 4 -0.81 -34.14 17.95
CA TRP A 4 0.22 -34.15 16.91
C TRP A 4 -0.27 -34.81 15.63
N GLU A 5 -1.00 -35.93 15.73
CA GLU A 5 -1.61 -36.59 14.56
C GLU A 5 -2.63 -35.70 13.86
N ARG A 6 -3.43 -34.92 14.61
CA ARG A 6 -4.39 -33.96 14.03
C ARG A 6 -3.69 -32.83 13.28
N VAL A 7 -2.63 -32.28 13.85
CA VAL A 7 -1.83 -31.21 13.21
C VAL A 7 -1.15 -31.75 11.94
N PHE A 8 -0.49 -32.90 12.02
CA PHE A 8 0.16 -33.51 10.85
C PHE A 8 -0.83 -33.88 9.74
N ASN A 9 -1.99 -34.46 10.09
CA ASN A 9 -3.02 -34.77 9.11
C ASN A 9 -3.65 -33.51 8.49
N GLY A 10 -3.80 -32.44 9.27
CA GLY A 10 -4.26 -31.13 8.78
C GLY A 10 -3.29 -30.53 7.77
N ILE A 11 -2.00 -30.51 8.10
CA ILE A 11 -0.93 -30.01 7.22
C ILE A 11 -0.85 -30.86 5.95
N ARG A 12 -0.84 -32.19 6.07
CA ARG A 12 -0.80 -33.09 4.91
C ARG A 12 -2.01 -32.89 4.00
N LYS A 13 -3.21 -32.77 4.56
CA LYS A 13 -4.44 -32.53 3.79
C LYS A 13 -4.38 -31.19 3.07
N TYR A 14 -3.89 -30.14 3.73
CA TYR A 14 -3.70 -28.82 3.13
C TYR A 14 -2.74 -28.87 1.93
N TYR A 15 -1.54 -29.46 2.09
CA TYR A 15 -0.58 -29.57 0.99
C TYR A 15 -1.10 -30.43 -0.18
N SER A 16 -1.80 -31.54 0.10
CA SER A 16 -2.40 -32.36 -0.95
C SER A 16 -3.55 -31.65 -1.70
N TYR A 17 -4.27 -30.77 -1.01
CA TYR A 17 -5.33 -29.95 -1.62
C TYR A 17 -4.75 -28.84 -2.49
N THR A 18 -3.69 -28.17 -2.03
CA THR A 18 -3.01 -27.13 -2.83
C THR A 18 -2.32 -27.71 -4.05
N GLU A 19 -1.72 -28.90 -3.94
CA GLU A 19 -1.09 -29.59 -5.07
C GLU A 19 -2.13 -30.01 -6.12
N SER A 20 -3.25 -30.61 -5.68
CA SER A 20 -4.34 -31.01 -6.59
C SER A 20 -5.12 -29.83 -7.16
N GLY A 21 -5.31 -28.76 -6.38
CA GLY A 21 -5.97 -27.53 -6.82
C GLY A 21 -5.15 -26.79 -7.87
N MET A 22 -3.85 -26.60 -7.63
CA MET A 22 -2.97 -25.95 -8.59
C MET A 22 -2.74 -26.80 -9.84
N ALA A 23 -2.62 -28.12 -9.70
CA ALA A 23 -2.57 -29.03 -10.84
C ALA A 23 -3.82 -28.93 -11.72
N LYS A 24 -5.01 -28.83 -11.12
CA LYS A 24 -6.26 -28.65 -11.85
C LYS A 24 -6.32 -27.32 -12.59
N VAL A 25 -5.87 -26.23 -11.96
CA VAL A 25 -5.80 -24.90 -12.62
C VAL A 25 -4.84 -24.94 -13.81
N ILE A 26 -3.69 -25.60 -13.67
CA ILE A 26 -2.71 -25.77 -14.76
C ILE A 26 -3.32 -26.60 -15.91
N GLU A 27 -4.04 -27.67 -15.59
CA GLU A 27 -4.70 -28.51 -16.59
C GLU A 27 -5.82 -27.76 -17.34
N GLU A 28 -6.65 -27.01 -16.62
CA GLU A 28 -7.69 -26.16 -17.21
C GLU A 28 -7.08 -25.05 -18.07
N GLU A 29 -6.00 -24.40 -17.63
CA GLU A 29 -5.27 -23.42 -18.44
C GLU A 29 -4.71 -24.07 -19.70
N HIS A 30 -4.07 -25.24 -19.61
CA HIS A 30 -3.54 -25.92 -20.79
C HIS A 30 -4.64 -26.28 -21.80
N LYS A 31 -5.83 -26.64 -21.31
CA LYS A 31 -6.99 -26.99 -22.13
C LYS A 31 -7.64 -25.78 -22.79
N HIS A 32 -7.79 -24.69 -22.05
CA HIS A 32 -8.60 -23.53 -22.46
C HIS A 32 -7.78 -22.33 -22.94
N LYS A 33 -6.48 -22.34 -22.67
CA LYS A 33 -5.50 -21.32 -23.07
C LYS A 33 -5.93 -19.91 -22.66
N TYR A 34 -6.49 -19.74 -21.46
CA TYR A 34 -7.01 -18.45 -21.02
C TYR A 34 -5.90 -17.39 -20.99
N MET A 35 -4.70 -17.78 -20.55
CA MET A 35 -3.55 -16.89 -20.51
C MET A 35 -3.11 -16.45 -21.91
N ASN A 36 -3.04 -17.39 -22.87
CA ASN A 36 -2.68 -17.03 -24.24
C ASN A 36 -3.73 -16.09 -24.86
N ASN A 37 -5.02 -16.35 -24.60
CA ASN A 37 -6.07 -15.44 -25.08
C ASN A 37 -5.95 -14.04 -24.47
N LEU A 38 -5.58 -13.93 -23.19
CA LEU A 38 -5.34 -12.64 -22.54
C LEU A 38 -4.13 -11.91 -23.15
N ILE A 39 -3.06 -12.63 -23.47
CA ILE A 39 -1.89 -12.08 -24.16
C ILE A 39 -2.29 -11.58 -25.54
N ASP A 40 -3.00 -12.39 -26.33
CA ASP A 40 -3.42 -12.01 -27.69
C ASP A 40 -4.34 -10.77 -27.68
N ILE A 41 -5.24 -10.66 -26.71
CA ILE A 41 -6.08 -9.47 -26.52
C ILE A 41 -5.22 -8.25 -26.16
N SER A 42 -4.27 -8.41 -25.24
CA SER A 42 -3.36 -7.33 -24.85
C SER A 42 -2.56 -6.83 -26.06
N ASP A 43 -2.03 -7.74 -26.88
CA ASP A 43 -1.27 -7.40 -28.08
C ASP A 43 -2.13 -6.65 -29.10
N GLN A 44 -3.39 -7.05 -29.28
CA GLN A 44 -4.32 -6.34 -30.16
C GLN A 44 -4.60 -4.92 -29.66
N ILE A 45 -4.77 -4.73 -28.35
CA ILE A 45 -5.00 -3.42 -27.75
C ILE A 45 -3.78 -2.51 -27.93
N ILE A 46 -2.57 -3.02 -27.65
CA ILE A 46 -1.33 -2.26 -27.78
C ILE A 46 -1.02 -1.96 -29.25
N ALA A 47 -1.28 -2.89 -30.17
CA ALA A 47 -1.09 -2.66 -31.60
C ALA A 47 -2.06 -1.60 -32.15
N ALA A 48 -3.30 -1.57 -31.67
CA ALA A 48 -4.29 -0.57 -32.06
C ALA A 48 -3.99 0.81 -31.46
N ASN A 49 -3.50 0.85 -30.21
CA ASN A 49 -3.05 2.08 -29.56
C ASN A 49 -1.80 1.80 -28.68
N PRO A 50 -0.59 2.14 -29.17
CA PRO A 50 0.63 1.97 -28.39
C PRO A 50 0.66 2.79 -27.09
N ASN A 51 -0.11 3.88 -27.02
CA ASN A 51 -0.21 4.75 -25.86
C ASN A 51 -1.40 4.40 -24.95
N PHE A 52 -2.07 3.27 -25.19
CA PHE A 52 -3.28 2.89 -24.46
C PHE A 52 -3.12 2.96 -22.94
N ILE A 53 -1.95 2.55 -22.42
CA ILE A 53 -1.64 2.56 -20.99
C ILE A 53 -1.56 4.00 -20.44
N ASP A 54 -1.01 4.93 -21.21
CA ASP A 54 -0.84 6.33 -20.80
C ASP A 54 -2.15 7.13 -20.88
N GLU A 55 -3.08 6.68 -21.73
CA GLU A 55 -4.42 7.26 -21.88
C GLU A 55 -5.41 6.78 -20.81
N VAL A 56 -5.06 5.74 -20.04
CA VAL A 56 -5.90 5.28 -18.93
C VAL A 56 -6.04 6.41 -17.91
N LYS A 57 -7.29 6.87 -17.72
CA LYS A 57 -7.61 7.89 -16.73
C LYS A 57 -7.12 7.43 -15.35
N LYS A 58 -6.14 8.15 -14.82
CA LYS A 58 -5.57 7.89 -13.49
C LYS A 58 -6.59 8.26 -12.40
N SER A 59 -6.52 7.59 -11.26
CA SER A 59 -7.23 8.00 -10.05
C SER A 59 -6.84 9.43 -9.66
N GLU A 60 -7.70 10.12 -8.91
CA GLU A 60 -7.43 11.48 -8.43
C GLU A 60 -6.16 11.55 -7.58
N THR A 61 -5.83 10.45 -6.90
CA THR A 61 -4.64 10.29 -6.05
C THR A 61 -3.39 9.89 -6.84
N GLY A 62 -3.52 9.51 -8.11
CA GLY A 62 -2.44 8.91 -8.90
C GLY A 62 -1.98 7.54 -8.39
N CYS A 63 -2.62 6.99 -7.36
CA CYS A 63 -2.29 5.68 -6.80
C CYS A 63 -2.93 4.56 -7.61
N TRP A 64 -2.11 3.66 -8.16
CA TRP A 64 -2.60 2.51 -8.93
C TRP A 64 -3.38 1.52 -8.05
N MET A 65 -2.97 1.32 -6.80
CA MET A 65 -3.67 0.43 -5.86
C MET A 65 -5.07 0.96 -5.51
N ASP A 66 -5.21 2.28 -5.40
CA ASP A 66 -6.51 2.93 -5.22
C ASP A 66 -7.40 2.70 -6.45
N GLN A 67 -6.83 2.87 -7.64
CA GLN A 67 -7.55 2.72 -8.90
C GLN A 67 -8.03 1.28 -9.16
N VAL A 68 -7.22 0.27 -8.83
CA VAL A 68 -7.53 -1.13 -9.14
C VAL A 68 -8.25 -1.83 -7.99
N TYR A 69 -7.90 -1.51 -6.75
CA TYR A 69 -8.34 -2.26 -5.57
C TYR A 69 -9.06 -1.40 -4.52
N GLY A 70 -9.14 -0.08 -4.72
CA GLY A 70 -9.77 0.84 -3.75
C GLY A 70 -9.05 0.89 -2.40
N THR A 71 -7.73 0.64 -2.40
CA THR A 71 -6.92 0.61 -1.18
C THR A 71 -5.63 1.41 -1.35
N HIS A 72 -5.16 1.99 -0.27
CA HIS A 72 -3.88 2.71 -0.21
C HIS A 72 -2.79 1.88 0.47
N THR A 73 -3.13 0.73 1.06
CA THR A 73 -2.16 -0.16 1.70
C THR A 73 -1.44 -1.01 0.66
N CYS A 74 -0.13 -0.81 0.50
CA CYS A 74 0.69 -1.64 -0.37
C CYS A 74 2.08 -1.89 0.21
N ALA A 75 2.34 -3.12 0.62
CA ALA A 75 3.66 -3.55 1.12
C ALA A 75 4.77 -3.43 0.08
N ILE A 76 4.44 -3.34 -1.22
CA ILE A 76 5.41 -3.18 -2.31
C ILE A 76 5.74 -1.70 -2.54
N CYS A 77 4.77 -0.79 -2.38
CA CYS A 77 4.95 0.63 -2.66
C CYS A 77 5.67 1.39 -1.54
N ASP A 78 5.79 0.84 -0.34
CA ASP A 78 6.60 1.42 0.74
C ASP A 78 8.06 1.65 0.32
N PHE A 79 8.55 0.87 -0.66
CA PHE A 79 9.92 0.92 -1.17
C PHE A 79 10.09 1.75 -2.46
N ILE A 80 9.03 2.39 -2.95
CA ILE A 80 9.08 3.23 -4.16
C ILE A 80 9.04 4.69 -3.72
N ASP A 81 10.09 5.44 -4.09
CA ASP A 81 10.26 6.84 -3.69
C ASP A 81 9.18 7.77 -4.26
N ASP A 82 8.65 7.45 -5.45
CA ASP A 82 7.64 8.25 -6.14
C ASP A 82 6.18 7.83 -5.82
N CYS A 83 5.95 7.18 -4.68
CA CYS A 83 4.59 6.83 -4.25
C CYS A 83 3.83 8.12 -3.85
N PRO A 84 2.75 8.52 -4.57
CA PRO A 84 2.08 9.80 -4.33
C PRO A 84 1.41 9.87 -2.95
N ILE A 85 0.89 8.74 -2.44
CA ILE A 85 0.27 8.67 -1.11
C ILE A 85 1.32 8.85 -0.02
N LYS A 86 2.42 8.11 -0.09
CA LYS A 86 3.51 8.18 0.89
C LYS A 86 4.10 9.59 0.95
N LEU A 87 4.36 10.20 -0.20
CA LEU A 87 4.88 11.56 -0.26
C LEU A 87 3.94 12.58 0.40
N GLN A 88 2.62 12.44 0.19
CA GLN A 88 1.64 13.29 0.84
C GLN A 88 1.63 13.07 2.38
N GLU A 89 1.61 11.81 2.82
CA GLU A 89 1.60 11.45 4.24
C GLU A 89 2.86 11.96 4.97
N ASP A 90 4.03 11.80 4.35
CA ASP A 90 5.31 12.28 4.87
C ASP A 90 5.31 13.82 4.99
N PHE A 91 4.77 14.51 3.99
CA PHE A 91 4.65 15.98 4.03
C PHE A 91 3.67 16.45 5.12
N GLU A 92 2.54 15.76 5.29
CA GLU A 92 1.58 16.07 6.35
C GLU A 92 2.13 15.76 7.76
N ALA A 93 2.95 14.72 7.90
CA ALA A 93 3.67 14.42 9.13
C ALA A 93 4.67 15.55 9.46
N PHE A 94 5.49 15.96 8.49
CA PHE A 94 6.43 17.06 8.64
C PHE A 94 5.74 18.36 9.10
N ARG A 95 4.62 18.75 8.46
CA ARG A 95 3.88 19.95 8.87
C ARG A 95 3.31 19.86 10.29
N ARG A 96 2.88 18.68 10.73
CA ARG A 96 2.40 18.46 12.11
C ARG A 96 3.54 18.63 13.11
N GLU A 97 4.73 18.14 12.79
CA GLU A 97 5.92 18.32 13.63
C GLU A 97 6.34 19.78 13.72
N GLU A 98 6.40 20.51 12.60
CA GLU A 98 6.71 21.95 12.61
C GLU A 98 5.68 22.74 13.43
N ALA A 99 4.39 22.45 13.26
CA ALA A 99 3.33 23.09 14.03
C ALA A 99 3.43 22.79 15.53
N ALA A 100 3.78 21.55 15.90
CA ALA A 100 3.99 21.17 17.29
C ALA A 100 5.20 21.89 17.91
N GLN A 101 6.32 21.99 17.17
CA GLN A 101 7.51 22.71 17.62
C GLN A 101 7.23 24.21 17.77
N ALA A 102 6.52 24.82 16.82
CA ALA A 102 6.10 26.22 16.90
C ALA A 102 5.19 26.47 18.12
N ALA A 103 4.26 25.56 18.38
CA ALA A 103 3.41 25.63 19.57
C ALA A 103 4.24 25.56 20.85
N ILE A 104 5.16 24.59 20.97
CA ILE A 104 6.07 24.46 22.12
C ILE A 104 6.89 25.74 22.33
N ALA A 105 7.48 26.28 21.27
CA ALA A 105 8.27 27.51 21.33
C ALA A 105 7.43 28.72 21.79
N ALA A 106 6.17 28.82 21.36
CA ALA A 106 5.26 29.86 21.82
C ALA A 106 4.94 29.71 23.33
N THR A 107 4.72 28.49 23.82
CA THR A 107 4.47 28.23 25.25
C THR A 107 5.70 28.56 26.10
N VAL A 108 6.90 28.19 25.65
CA VAL A 108 8.16 28.50 26.35
C VAL A 108 8.39 30.01 26.41
N ASN A 109 8.16 30.73 25.31
CA ASN A 109 8.28 32.20 25.29
C ASN A 109 7.28 32.91 26.21
N LEU A 110 6.05 32.38 26.34
CA LEU A 110 5.06 32.91 27.30
C LEU A 110 5.47 32.66 28.74
N GLN A 111 6.02 31.48 29.05
CA GLN A 111 6.53 31.15 30.39
C GLN A 111 7.74 32.01 30.77
N HIS A 112 8.64 32.29 29.82
CA HIS A 112 9.79 33.19 30.07
C HIS A 112 9.32 34.62 30.37
N LYS A 113 8.38 35.15 29.57
CA LYS A 113 7.79 36.48 29.82
C LYS A 113 7.03 36.59 31.14
N ALA A 114 6.43 35.50 31.64
CA ALA A 114 5.75 35.47 32.92
C ALA A 114 6.71 35.34 34.12
N GLY A 115 7.92 34.82 33.91
CA GLY A 115 8.98 34.73 34.93
C GLY A 115 9.81 36.00 35.10
N ASP A 116 9.80 36.88 34.10
CA ASP A 116 10.61 38.11 34.06
C ASP A 116 9.84 39.38 34.56
N ASP A 117 8.75 39.23 35.32
CA ASP A 117 8.05 40.38 35.93
C ASP A 117 8.74 40.80 37.26
N PRO A 118 9.43 41.95 37.32
CA PRO A 118 10.22 42.35 38.49
C PRO A 118 9.35 43.13 39.49
N SER A 119 8.12 42.68 39.77
CA SER A 119 7.27 43.29 40.79
C SER A 119 7.27 42.45 42.07
N GLY A 120 8.41 42.47 42.75
CA GLY A 120 8.62 41.88 44.08
C GLY A 120 9.35 42.81 45.04
N GLU A 121 9.32 44.13 44.81
CA GLU A 121 9.67 45.12 45.83
C GLU A 121 8.39 45.63 46.49
N ARG A 122 8.13 45.15 47.71
CA ARG A 122 7.69 45.95 48.86
C ARG A 122 7.76 45.15 50.15
#